data_AF-A0A8F1MA36-F1
#
_entry.id   AF-A0A8F1MA36-F1
#
_cell.length_a   1.000
_cell.length_b   1.000
_cell.length_c   1.000
_cell.angle_alpha   90.00
_cell.angle_beta   90.00
_cell.angle_gamma   90.00
#
_symmetry.space_group_name_H-M   'P 1'
#
loop_
_entity.id
_entity.type
_entity.pdbx_description
1 polymer ?
#
loop_
_entity_poly.entity_id
_entity_poly.type
_entity_poly.pdbx_seq_one_letter_code
_entity_poly.pdbx_strand_id
1 'polypeptide(L)'
;MIRKKENTEVYAMTAPLLINKSTGRKFGKSEGGAVWLDEVKTSVYKFYQFWLNVDDESAIEYMKIFTMLDRDTIEAIAENHAVNPGARSAQKVLAREVTDIVHGSARRESVERVTEVLFGGGDFNKLSDDDLGALAEEIPCVDAGIDVIGALVGFWCGWL
;
A
#
# COMPACT_ATOMS: atom_id res chain seq x y z
N MET A 1 4.57 34.62 18.22
CA MET A 1 4.33 34.54 19.68
C MET A 1 5.61 34.41 20.48
N ILE A 2 6.50 33.47 20.13
CA ILE A 2 7.76 33.19 20.85
C ILE A 2 8.64 34.44 20.99
N ARG A 3 8.99 35.11 19.89
CA ARG A 3 9.76 36.38 19.94
C ARG A 3 9.14 37.46 20.83
N LYS A 4 7.80 37.52 20.94
CA LYS A 4 7.10 38.51 21.79
C LYS A 4 7.08 38.13 23.28
N LYS A 5 7.05 36.84 23.62
CA LYS A 5 6.97 36.36 25.01
C LYS A 5 8.33 36.03 25.62
N GLU A 6 9.24 35.50 24.81
CA GLU A 6 10.50 34.89 25.25
C GLU A 6 11.73 35.55 24.63
N ASN A 7 11.54 36.60 23.82
CA ASN A 7 12.62 37.34 23.15
C ASN A 7 13.63 36.45 22.39
N THR A 8 13.16 35.30 21.87
CA THR A 8 13.97 34.29 21.19
C THR A 8 13.62 34.21 19.71
N GLU A 9 14.63 34.03 18.86
CA GLU A 9 14.46 33.78 17.43
C GLU A 9 14.30 32.29 17.15
N VAL A 10 13.34 31.97 16.27
CA VAL A 10 13.04 30.60 15.85
C VAL A 10 12.80 30.59 14.35
N TYR A 11 13.06 29.44 13.74
CA TYR A 11 12.87 29.21 12.31
C TYR A 11 11.74 28.22 12.08
N ALA A 12 11.08 28.34 10.93
CA ALA A 12 10.03 27.43 10.52
C ALA A 12 10.36 26.87 9.13
N MET A 13 10.16 25.57 8.97
CA MET A 13 10.24 24.87 7.68
C MET A 13 8.90 24.19 7.44
N THR A 14 8.43 24.24 6.20
CA THR A 14 7.19 23.59 5.78
C THR A 14 7.48 22.53 4.72
N ALA A 15 6.78 21.40 4.80
CA ALA A 15 6.76 20.43 3.72
C ALA A 15 5.72 20.82 2.67
N PRO A 16 5.95 20.56 1.37
CA PRO A 16 4.96 20.78 0.33
C PRO A 16 3.77 19.82 0.49
N LEU A 17 2.61 20.24 0.00
CA LEU A 17 1.47 19.34 -0.11
C LEU A 17 1.68 18.38 -1.28
N LEU A 18 1.45 17.09 -1.02
CA LEU A 18 1.59 16.07 -2.05
C LEU A 18 0.36 16.02 -2.94
N ILE A 19 0.60 16.22 -4.22
CA ILE A 19 -0.39 16.13 -5.29
C ILE A 19 0.14 15.07 -6.25
N ASN A 20 -0.67 14.07 -6.55
CA ASN A 20 -0.32 13.07 -7.53
C ASN A 20 -0.22 13.77 -8.90
N LYS A 21 0.95 13.69 -9.54
CA LYS A 21 1.26 14.46 -10.75
C LYS A 21 0.44 14.02 -11.96
N SER A 22 0.13 12.73 -12.06
CA SER A 22 -0.62 12.16 -13.18
C SER A 22 -2.11 12.51 -13.12
N THR A 23 -2.69 12.50 -11.92
CA THR A 23 -4.15 12.70 -11.72
C THR A 23 -4.53 14.09 -11.22
N GLY A 24 -3.58 14.88 -10.73
CA GLY A 24 -3.83 16.16 -10.06
C GLY A 24 -4.57 16.04 -8.73
N ARG A 25 -4.85 14.82 -8.25
CA ARG A 25 -5.55 14.58 -6.98
C ARG A 25 -4.60 14.70 -5.81
N LYS A 26 -5.11 15.18 -4.67
CA LYS A 26 -4.34 15.18 -3.41
C LYS A 26 -3.99 13.75 -3.02
N PHE A 27 -2.76 13.57 -2.55
CA PHE A 27 -2.29 12.30 -2.02
C PHE A 27 -3.23 11.77 -0.92
N GLY A 28 -3.47 10.45 -0.91
CA GLY A 28 -4.32 9.80 0.08
C GLY A 28 -5.83 10.03 -0.10
N LYS A 29 -6.29 10.64 -1.20
CA LYS A 29 -7.71 10.64 -1.59
C LYS A 29 -7.92 9.63 -2.72
N SER A 30 -8.01 8.34 -2.38
CA SER A 30 -8.37 7.29 -3.33
C SER A 30 -9.88 7.34 -3.66
N GLU A 31 -10.33 6.52 -4.60
CA GLU A 31 -11.77 6.36 -4.88
C GLU A 31 -12.53 5.79 -3.67
N GLY A 32 -11.84 5.03 -2.80
CA GLY A 32 -12.37 4.48 -1.55
C GLY A 32 -12.25 5.40 -0.32
N GLY A 33 -11.73 6.62 -0.46
CA GLY A 33 -11.59 7.59 0.63
C GLY A 33 -10.16 7.76 1.13
N ALA A 34 -10.01 8.00 2.44
CA ALA A 34 -8.71 8.22 3.06
C ALA A 34 -7.99 6.91 3.36
N VAL A 35 -6.67 6.88 3.15
CA VAL A 35 -5.80 5.77 3.58
C VAL A 35 -5.36 6.04 5.02
N TRP A 36 -5.85 5.22 5.95
CA TRP A 36 -5.55 5.37 7.38
C TRP A 36 -4.35 4.52 7.78
N LEU A 37 -3.66 4.94 8.85
CA LEU A 37 -2.59 4.13 9.48
C LEU A 37 -3.15 3.11 10.48
N ASP A 38 -4.41 3.26 10.88
CA ASP A 38 -5.12 2.35 11.78
C ASP A 38 -5.62 1.15 10.97
N GLU A 39 -5.15 -0.05 11.33
CA GLU A 39 -5.46 -1.30 10.61
C GLU A 39 -6.96 -1.65 10.61
N VAL A 40 -7.74 -1.13 11.58
CA VAL A 40 -9.19 -1.32 11.65
C VAL A 40 -9.91 -0.45 10.62
N LYS A 41 -9.34 0.71 10.27
CA LYS A 41 -9.93 1.64 9.28
C LYS A 41 -9.44 1.40 7.87
N THR A 42 -8.20 0.95 7.72
CA THR A 42 -7.62 0.54 6.45
C THR A 42 -6.79 -0.69 6.74
N SER A 43 -7.28 -1.85 6.27
CA SER A 43 -6.55 -3.10 6.44
C SER A 43 -5.12 -2.96 5.92
N VAL A 44 -4.18 -3.69 6.53
CA VAL A 44 -2.77 -3.65 6.11
C VAL A 44 -2.63 -4.05 4.64
N TYR A 45 -3.51 -4.94 4.15
CA TYR A 45 -3.57 -5.30 2.74
C TYR A 45 -3.93 -4.10 1.86
N LYS A 46 -5.03 -3.38 2.16
CA LYS A 46 -5.42 -2.18 1.39
C LYS A 46 -4.35 -1.10 1.48
N PHE A 47 -3.71 -0.94 2.64
CA PHE A 47 -2.58 -0.02 2.81
C PHE A 47 -1.41 -0.39 1.90
N TYR A 48 -0.99 -1.65 1.91
CA TYR A 48 0.08 -2.16 1.04
C TYR A 48 -0.27 -1.99 -0.45
N GLN A 49 -1.49 -2.37 -0.84
CA GLN A 49 -2.00 -2.23 -2.21
C GLN A 49 -2.09 -0.77 -2.66
N PHE A 50 -2.38 0.17 -1.77
CA PHE A 50 -2.36 1.60 -2.11
C PHE A 50 -0.97 2.02 -2.61
N TRP A 51 0.08 1.66 -1.90
CA TRP A 51 1.47 1.97 -2.29
C TRP A 51 1.93 1.19 -3.52
N LEU A 52 1.55 -0.09 -3.60
CA LEU A 52 1.87 -0.93 -4.76
C LEU A 52 1.27 -0.39 -6.05
N ASN A 53 0.12 0.30 -5.96
CA ASN A 53 -0.62 0.82 -7.11
C ASN A 53 -0.30 2.28 -7.46
N VAL A 54 0.71 2.88 -6.83
CA VAL A 54 1.23 4.20 -7.22
C VAL A 54 1.84 4.15 -8.64
N ASP A 55 1.68 5.24 -9.39
CA ASP A 55 2.30 5.41 -10.70
C ASP A 55 3.83 5.47 -10.65
N ASP A 56 4.48 5.11 -11.76
CA ASP A 56 5.94 4.99 -11.85
C ASP A 56 6.66 6.29 -11.46
N GLU A 57 6.16 7.45 -11.90
CA GLU A 57 6.77 8.76 -11.59
C GLU A 57 6.68 9.09 -10.10
N SER A 58 5.53 8.83 -9.49
CA SER A 58 5.28 9.10 -8.08
C SER A 58 6.02 8.12 -7.16
N ALA A 59 6.27 6.89 -7.58
CA ALA A 59 6.90 5.87 -6.73
C ALA A 59 8.30 6.31 -6.24
N ILE A 60 9.14 6.83 -7.14
CA ILE A 60 10.49 7.29 -6.79
C ILE A 60 10.44 8.54 -5.90
N GLU A 61 9.53 9.47 -6.19
CA GLU A 61 9.33 10.67 -5.37
C GLU A 61 8.87 10.30 -3.95
N TYR A 62 7.93 9.38 -3.83
CA TYR A 62 7.39 8.94 -2.56
C TYR A 62 8.41 8.18 -1.73
N MET A 63 9.31 7.41 -2.35
CA MET A 63 10.41 6.79 -1.61
C MET A 63 11.27 7.83 -0.88
N LYS A 64 11.57 8.96 -1.52
CA LYS A 64 12.36 10.05 -0.91
C LYS A 64 11.66 10.72 0.28
N ILE A 65 10.35 10.58 0.39
CA ILE A 65 9.51 11.29 1.38
C ILE A 65 9.10 10.36 2.53
N PHE A 66 8.77 9.11 2.21
CA PHE A 66 8.11 8.18 3.13
C PHE A 66 8.97 7.01 3.60
N THR A 67 10.20 6.89 3.10
CA THR A 67 11.11 5.80 3.48
C THR A 67 12.36 6.33 4.16
N MET A 68 13.10 5.45 4.82
CA MET A 68 14.41 5.74 5.42
C MET A 68 15.57 5.34 4.51
N LEU A 69 15.30 5.03 3.24
CA LEU A 69 16.32 4.64 2.27
C LEU A 69 17.27 5.81 1.99
N ASP A 70 18.55 5.51 1.86
CA ASP A 70 19.53 6.49 1.44
C ASP A 70 19.39 6.81 -0.06
N ARG A 71 20.03 7.91 -0.46
CA ARG A 71 19.94 8.43 -1.81
C ARG A 71 20.46 7.45 -2.86
N ASP A 72 21.59 6.80 -2.61
CA ASP A 72 22.24 5.92 -3.59
C ASP A 72 21.36 4.68 -3.82
N THR A 73 20.75 4.16 -2.76
CA THR A 73 19.77 3.07 -2.84
C THR A 73 18.56 3.46 -3.70
N ILE A 74 17.99 4.66 -3.49
CA ILE A 74 16.84 5.15 -4.29
C ILE A 74 17.23 5.32 -5.76
N GLU A 75 18.41 5.85 -6.05
CA GLU A 75 18.92 6.02 -7.42
C GLU A 75 19.10 4.66 -8.12
N ALA A 76 19.67 3.67 -7.45
CA ALA A 76 19.80 2.31 -7.98
C ALA A 76 18.45 1.64 -8.28
N ILE A 77 17.44 1.83 -7.40
CA ILE A 77 16.08 1.33 -7.63
C ILE A 77 15.45 2.02 -8.85
N ALA A 78 15.65 3.33 -8.99
CA ALA A 78 15.12 4.08 -10.13
C ALA A 78 15.73 3.60 -11.46
N GLU A 79 17.04 3.36 -11.50
CA GLU A 79 17.72 2.80 -12.67
C GLU A 79 17.19 1.40 -13.02
N ASN A 80 17.05 0.52 -12.03
CA ASN A 80 16.51 -0.82 -12.24
C ASN A 80 15.07 -0.78 -12.76
N HIS A 81 14.23 0.07 -12.19
CA HIS A 81 12.85 0.25 -12.63
C HIS A 81 12.77 0.80 -14.06
N ALA A 82 13.64 1.73 -14.44
CA ALA A 82 13.69 2.27 -15.80
C ALA A 82 14.03 1.21 -16.86
N VAL A 83 14.82 0.18 -16.50
CA VAL A 83 15.14 -0.95 -17.40
C VAL A 83 13.92 -1.85 -17.61
N ASN A 84 13.11 -2.08 -16.58
CA ASN A 84 11.90 -2.91 -16.68
C ASN A 84 10.76 -2.37 -15.80
N PRO A 85 10.01 -1.36 -16.28
CA PRO A 85 8.91 -0.77 -15.51
C PRO A 85 7.81 -1.78 -15.19
N GLY A 86 7.56 -2.73 -16.10
CA GLY A 86 6.55 -3.78 -15.95
C GLY A 86 6.79 -4.73 -14.77
N ALA A 87 8.03 -4.83 -14.27
CA ALA A 87 8.33 -5.61 -13.06
C ALA A 87 7.82 -4.94 -11.76
N ARG A 88 7.49 -3.65 -11.83
CA ARG A 88 7.03 -2.81 -10.71
C ARG A 88 7.97 -2.85 -9.49
N SER A 89 9.28 -2.89 -9.74
CA SER A 89 10.30 -3.00 -8.67
C SER A 89 10.27 -1.83 -7.69
N ALA A 90 10.14 -0.60 -8.20
CA ALA A 90 10.04 0.61 -7.37
C ALA A 90 8.81 0.59 -6.45
N GLN A 91 7.63 0.26 -6.98
CA GLN A 91 6.40 0.22 -6.18
C GLN A 91 6.44 -0.88 -5.12
N LYS A 92 7.02 -2.05 -5.45
CA LYS A 92 7.19 -3.13 -4.48
C LYS A 92 8.08 -2.68 -3.32
N VAL A 93 9.22 -2.04 -3.60
CA VAL A 93 10.09 -1.52 -2.52
C VAL A 93 9.37 -0.46 -1.70
N LEU A 94 8.72 0.52 -2.34
CA LEU A 94 7.95 1.55 -1.64
C LEU A 94 6.88 0.94 -0.72
N ALA A 95 6.08 -0.01 -1.23
CA ALA A 95 5.03 -0.65 -0.46
C ALA A 95 5.59 -1.41 0.75
N ARG A 96 6.72 -2.11 0.57
CA ARG A 96 7.43 -2.81 1.66
C ARG A 96 7.89 -1.86 2.75
N GLU A 97 8.71 -0.86 2.38
CA GLU A 97 9.32 0.07 3.33
C GLU A 97 8.27 0.82 4.14
N VAL A 98 7.24 1.34 3.48
CA VAL A 98 6.23 2.13 4.19
C VAL A 98 5.35 1.24 5.08
N THR A 99 5.04 0.01 4.64
CA THR A 99 4.27 -0.94 5.46
C THR A 99 5.09 -1.40 6.67
N ASP A 100 6.41 -1.59 6.52
CA ASP A 100 7.31 -1.91 7.64
C ASP A 100 7.36 -0.81 8.68
N ILE A 101 7.45 0.45 8.24
CA ILE A 101 7.46 1.61 9.15
C ILE A 101 6.17 1.71 9.96
N VAL A 102 5.01 1.44 9.35
CA VAL A 102 3.70 1.68 9.97
C VAL A 102 3.17 0.47 10.73
N HIS A 103 3.27 -0.73 10.15
CA HIS A 103 2.63 -1.96 10.64
C HIS A 103 3.63 -3.06 11.04
N GLY A 104 4.92 -2.88 10.75
CA GLY A 104 5.97 -3.82 11.06
C GLY A 104 6.13 -4.97 10.08
N SER A 105 7.29 -5.62 10.12
CA SER A 105 7.70 -6.65 9.15
C SER A 105 6.83 -7.89 9.13
N ALA A 106 6.35 -8.36 10.28
CA ALA A 106 5.48 -9.52 10.35
C ALA A 106 4.17 -9.30 9.57
N ARG A 107 3.60 -8.09 9.67
CA ARG A 107 2.38 -7.71 8.95
C ARG A 107 2.67 -7.50 7.46
N ARG A 108 3.78 -6.86 7.09
CA ARG A 108 4.23 -6.76 5.69
C ARG A 108 4.35 -8.14 5.04
N GLU A 109 5.06 -9.06 5.67
CA GLU A 109 5.30 -10.40 5.12
C GLU A 109 4.00 -11.19 4.92
N SER A 110 3.05 -11.03 5.85
CA SER A 110 1.70 -11.57 5.73
C SER A 110 0.99 -11.05 4.47
N VAL A 111 0.91 -9.73 4.29
CA VAL A 111 0.20 -9.15 3.15
C VAL A 111 0.91 -9.39 1.82
N GLU A 112 2.23 -9.57 1.81
CA GLU A 112 2.97 -9.99 0.63
C GLU A 112 2.59 -11.40 0.20
N ARG A 113 2.53 -12.36 1.13
CA ARG A 113 2.06 -13.73 0.83
C ARG A 113 0.64 -13.73 0.28
N VAL A 114 -0.26 -12.97 0.91
CA VAL A 114 -1.66 -12.82 0.47
C VAL A 114 -1.71 -12.25 -0.95
N THR A 115 -0.94 -11.19 -1.22
CA THR A 115 -0.85 -10.56 -2.55
C THR A 115 -0.32 -11.55 -3.60
N GLU A 116 0.73 -12.31 -3.29
CA GLU A 116 1.30 -13.29 -4.22
C GLU A 116 0.31 -14.39 -4.58
N VAL A 117 -0.44 -14.91 -3.59
CA VAL A 117 -1.46 -15.95 -3.83
C VAL A 117 -2.61 -15.42 -4.69
N LEU A 118 -3.10 -14.20 -4.41
CA LEU A 118 -4.18 -13.57 -5.17
C LEU A 118 -3.87 -13.40 -6.65
N PHE A 119 -2.62 -13.09 -6.99
CA PHE A 119 -2.19 -12.85 -8.36
C PHE A 119 -1.43 -14.03 -8.99
N GLY A 120 -1.56 -15.23 -8.42
CA GLY A 120 -1.10 -16.49 -9.04
C GLY A 120 0.39 -16.77 -8.94
N GLY A 121 1.14 -16.01 -8.14
CA GLY A 121 2.57 -16.22 -7.88
C GLY A 121 2.86 -17.04 -6.61
N GLY A 122 1.90 -17.14 -5.69
CA GLY A 122 2.06 -17.76 -4.37
C GLY A 122 1.44 -19.15 -4.25
N ASP A 123 1.91 -19.91 -3.26
CA ASP A 123 1.34 -21.21 -2.87
C ASP A 123 0.30 -21.01 -1.77
N PHE A 124 -0.96 -21.32 -2.07
CA PHE A 124 -2.08 -21.20 -1.14
C PHE A 124 -1.84 -21.97 0.17
N ASN A 125 -1.10 -23.08 0.13
CA ASN A 125 -0.82 -23.90 1.31
C ASN A 125 0.15 -23.24 2.30
N LYS A 126 0.75 -22.11 1.94
CA LYS A 126 1.65 -21.34 2.82
C LYS A 126 0.94 -20.23 3.58
N LEU A 127 -0.36 -20.04 3.35
CA LEU A 127 -1.15 -19.06 4.09
C LEU A 127 -1.44 -19.60 5.50
N SER A 128 -1.17 -18.77 6.50
CA SER A 128 -1.64 -19.00 7.87
C SER A 128 -3.13 -18.73 8.00
N ASP A 129 -3.75 -19.14 9.10
CA ASP A 129 -5.16 -18.83 9.39
C ASP A 129 -5.41 -17.31 9.41
N ASP A 130 -4.45 -16.53 9.91
CA ASP A 130 -4.50 -15.06 9.90
C ASP A 130 -4.44 -14.51 8.46
N ASP A 131 -3.60 -15.10 7.61
CA ASP A 131 -3.50 -14.70 6.20
C ASP A 131 -4.80 -15.02 5.43
N LEU A 132 -5.43 -16.17 5.74
CA LEU A 132 -6.73 -16.56 5.17
C LEU A 132 -7.85 -15.64 5.63
N GLY A 133 -7.85 -15.23 6.91
CA GLY A 133 -8.79 -14.24 7.43
C GLY A 133 -8.65 -12.89 6.72
N ALA A 134 -7.42 -12.39 6.60
CA ALA A 134 -7.15 -11.16 5.86
C ALA A 134 -7.54 -11.26 4.38
N LEU A 135 -7.28 -12.41 3.74
CA LEU A 135 -7.71 -12.67 2.37
C LEU A 135 -9.24 -12.62 2.23
N ALA A 136 -9.97 -13.29 3.13
CA ALA A 136 -11.42 -13.37 3.11
C ALA A 136 -12.12 -12.01 3.28
N GLU A 137 -11.50 -11.05 3.96
CA GLU A 137 -12.01 -9.67 4.06
C GLU A 137 -11.86 -8.87 2.75
N GLU A 138 -10.94 -9.29 1.88
CA GLU A 138 -10.52 -8.55 0.69
C GLU A 138 -11.11 -9.12 -0.61
N ILE A 139 -11.56 -10.38 -0.58
CA ILE A 139 -12.26 -11.01 -1.70
C ILE A 139 -13.66 -11.47 -1.30
N PRO A 140 -14.62 -11.43 -2.25
CA PRO A 140 -15.92 -12.02 -2.03
C PRO A 140 -15.81 -13.52 -1.66
N CYS A 141 -16.46 -13.92 -0.56
CA CYS A 141 -16.52 -15.30 -0.09
C CYS A 141 -17.94 -15.88 -0.20
N VAL A 142 -18.03 -17.20 -0.30
CA VAL A 142 -19.29 -17.96 -0.32
C VAL A 142 -19.21 -19.14 0.65
N ASP A 143 -20.36 -19.56 1.18
CA ASP A 143 -20.45 -20.71 2.06
C ASP A 143 -20.12 -22.02 1.35
N ALA A 144 -19.56 -22.97 2.10
CA ALA A 144 -19.32 -24.31 1.61
C ALA A 144 -20.64 -25.06 1.36
N GLY A 145 -20.66 -25.93 0.33
CA GLY A 145 -21.81 -26.77 0.01
C GLY A 145 -22.71 -26.27 -1.13
N ILE A 146 -22.39 -25.11 -1.72
CA ILE A 146 -22.96 -24.69 -3.00
C ILE A 146 -22.18 -25.30 -4.17
N ASP A 147 -22.85 -25.54 -5.29
CA ASP A 147 -22.19 -26.00 -6.51
C ASP A 147 -21.40 -24.86 -7.18
N VAL A 148 -20.51 -25.21 -8.11
CA VAL A 148 -19.64 -24.23 -8.78
C VAL A 148 -20.46 -23.16 -9.51
N ILE A 149 -21.60 -23.54 -10.08
CA ILE A 149 -22.52 -22.61 -10.74
C ILE A 149 -23.11 -21.64 -9.71
N GLY A 150 -23.60 -22.16 -8.58
CA GLY A 150 -24.08 -21.37 -7.46
C GLY A 150 -23.02 -20.45 -6.88
N ALA A 151 -21.75 -20.87 -6.81
CA ALA A 151 -20.64 -20.02 -6.39
C ALA A 151 -20.39 -18.88 -7.39
N LEU A 152 -20.41 -19.15 -8.70
CA LEU A 152 -20.17 -18.14 -9.73
C LEU A 152 -21.34 -17.15 -9.89
N VAL A 153 -22.58 -17.59 -9.64
CA VAL A 153 -23.79 -16.76 -9.77
C VAL A 153 -24.18 -16.10 -8.45
N GLY A 154 -23.91 -16.72 -7.30
CA GLY A 154 -24.29 -16.24 -5.97
C GLY A 154 -23.70 -14.87 -5.63
N PHE A 155 -22.54 -14.53 -6.20
CA PHE A 155 -21.93 -13.22 -6.06
C PHE A 155 -22.76 -12.06 -6.64
N TRP A 156 -23.68 -12.33 -7.57
CA TRP A 156 -24.51 -11.29 -8.18
C TRP A 156 -25.72 -10.86 -7.33
N CYS A 157 -26.13 -11.65 -6.33
CA CYS A 157 -27.39 -11.41 -5.61
C CYS A 157 -27.22 -10.66 -4.28
N GLY A 158 -25.99 -10.50 -3.77
CA GLY A 158 -25.70 -9.83 -2.49
C GLY A 158 -25.37 -8.33 -2.56
N TRP A 159 -25.45 -7.72 -3.75
CA TRP A 159 -25.11 -6.31 -4.02
C TRP A 159 -26.26 -5.51 -4.68
N LEU A 160 -27.50 -6.03 -4.61
CA LEU A 160 -28.75 -5.32 -4.93
C LEU A 160 -29.54 -5.07 -3.63
#